data_AF-A0AAV8QCD3-F1
#
_entry.id   AF-A0AAV8QCD3-F1
#
_cell.length_a   1.000
_cell.length_b   1.000
_cell.length_c   1.000
_cell.angle_alpha   90.00
_cell.angle_beta   90.00
_cell.angle_gamma   90.00
#
_symmetry.space_group_name_H-M   'P 1'
#
loop_
_entity.id
_entity.type
_entity.pdbx_description
1 polymer ?
#
loop_
_entity_poly.entity_id
_entity_poly.type
_entity_poly.pdbx_seq_one_letter_code
_entity_poly.pdbx_strand_id
1 'polypeptide(L)' 'MDMVLFFLLWSVWWTAILSHCQLGFINIDCGYAANTSYINNLTGMEDVSDAEYIDTSLPVRNLNASLDRSHGQ' A
#
# COMPACT_ATOMS: atom_id res chain seq x y z
N MET A 1 6.09 -3.34 -43.21
CA MET A 1 5.08 -2.71 -42.33
C MET A 1 5.41 -3.07 -40.87
N ASP A 2 6.69 -3.02 -40.49
CA ASP A 2 7.20 -3.72 -39.30
C ASP A 2 7.66 -2.75 -38.21
N MET A 3 8.17 -1.57 -38.60
CA MET A 3 8.64 -0.55 -37.66
C MET A 3 7.51 0.03 -36.81
N VAL A 4 6.33 0.23 -37.42
CA VAL A 4 5.15 0.80 -36.75
C VAL A 4 4.66 -0.14 -35.64
N LEU A 5 4.64 -1.44 -35.89
CA LEU A 5 4.22 -2.44 -34.90
C LEU A 5 5.20 -2.49 -33.72
N PHE A 6 6.50 -2.35 -33.98
CA PHE A 6 7.52 -2.30 -32.93
C PHE A 6 7.35 -1.09 -32.01
N PHE A 7 7.11 0.11 -32.56
CA PHE A 7 6.84 1.31 -31.77
C PHE A 7 5.53 1.21 -30.96
N LEU A 8 4.49 0.60 -31.53
CA LEU A 8 3.23 0.37 -30.82
C LEU A 8 3.41 -0.61 -29.66
N LEU A 9 4.11 -1.72 -29.87
CA LEU A 9 4.39 -2.68 -28.82
C LEU A 9 5.23 -2.05 -27.69
N TRP A 10 6.27 -1.27 -28.02
CA TRP A 10 7.12 -0.63 -27.00
C TRP A 10 6.37 0.44 -26.17
N SER A 11 5.44 1.16 -26.80
CA SER A 11 4.60 2.14 -26.10
C SER A 11 3.66 1.51 -25.06
N VAL A 12 3.17 0.30 -25.30
CA VAL A 12 2.32 -0.44 -24.35
C VAL A 12 3.08 -0.83 -23.08
N TRP A 13 4.36 -1.22 -23.19
CA TRP A 13 5.21 -1.51 -22.03
C TRP A 13 5.53 -0.24 -21.21
N TRP A 14 5.63 0.92 -21.85
CA TRP A 14 5.85 2.20 -21.16
C TRP A 14 4.63 2.65 -20.33
N THR A 15 3.42 2.39 -20.82
CA THR A 15 2.18 2.79 -20.13
C THR A 15 1.82 1.94 -18.91
N ALA A 16 2.48 0.80 -18.70
CA ALA A 16 2.14 -0.15 -17.63
C ALA A 16 2.70 0.22 -16.24
N ILE A 17 3.44 1.33 -16.07
CA ILE A 17 4.22 1.60 -14.83
C ILE A 17 3.68 2.81 -14.01
N LEU A 18 2.55 3.42 -14.38
CA LEU A 18 1.99 4.55 -13.63
C LEU A 18 1.03 4.14 -12.50
N SER A 19 1.42 3.18 -11.65
CA SER A 19 0.68 2.85 -10.41
C SER A 19 1.08 3.71 -9.21
N HIS A 20 1.89 4.75 -9.41
CA HIS A 20 2.63 5.40 -8.33
C HIS A 20 1.86 6.41 -7.47
N CYS A 21 0.59 6.72 -7.74
CA CYS A 21 -0.20 7.57 -6.84
C CYS A 21 -1.68 7.38 -7.12
N GLN A 22 -2.32 6.42 -6.46
CA GLN A 22 -3.77 6.42 -6.37
C GLN A 22 -4.18 7.54 -5.41
N LEU A 23 -4.61 8.68 -5.96
CA LEU A 23 -5.05 9.82 -5.17
C LEU A 23 -6.17 9.38 -4.21
N GLY A 24 -5.98 9.63 -2.91
CA GLY A 24 -6.93 9.25 -1.86
C GLY A 24 -6.64 7.92 -1.16
N PHE A 25 -5.53 7.25 -1.48
CA PHE A 25 -5.04 6.11 -0.70
C PHE A 25 -3.97 6.54 0.30
N ILE A 26 -4.02 5.99 1.51
CA ILE A 26 -3.03 6.21 2.57
C ILE A 26 -2.47 4.86 3.02
N ASN A 27 -1.14 4.78 3.12
CA ASN A 27 -0.41 3.60 3.55
C ASN A 27 0.07 3.82 4.99
N ILE A 28 -0.43 3.03 5.93
CA ILE A 28 -0.17 3.20 7.36
C ILE A 28 0.69 2.02 7.86
N ASP A 29 1.87 2.34 8.39
CA ASP A 29 2.78 1.39 9.03
C ASP A 29 2.56 1.41 10.55
N CYS A 30 2.01 0.32 11.08
CA CYS A 30 1.66 0.19 12.49
C CYS A 30 2.88 -0.18 13.34
N GLY A 31 3.19 0.66 14.33
CA GLY A 31 4.35 0.46 15.20
C GLY A 31 5.66 1.03 14.66
N TYR A 32 5.62 1.76 13.55
CA TYR A 32 6.73 2.60 13.12
C TYR A 32 6.87 3.84 14.02
N ALA A 33 8.03 4.50 13.97
CA ALA A 33 8.31 5.64 14.84
C ALA A 33 7.27 6.76 14.63
N ALA A 34 6.70 7.27 15.71
CA ALA A 34 5.65 8.29 15.65
C ALA A 34 6.08 9.53 14.85
N ASN A 35 5.15 10.10 14.09
CA ASN A 35 5.34 11.31 13.26
C ASN A 35 6.46 11.17 12.21
N THR A 36 6.69 9.94 11.72
CA THR A 36 7.64 9.69 10.63
C THR A 36 6.94 9.08 9.43
N SER A 37 7.53 9.29 8.25
CA SER A 37 7.15 8.65 6.99
C SER A 37 8.38 8.21 6.21
N TYR A 38 8.20 7.27 5.29
CA TYR A 38 9.25 6.82 4.38
C TYR A 38 8.68 6.34 3.05
N ILE A 39 9.50 6.39 2.00
CA ILE A 39 9.17 5.76 0.72
C ILE A 39 9.60 4.31 0.78
N ASN A 40 8.65 3.41 0.59
CA ASN A 40 8.90 1.99 0.57
C ASN A 40 9.52 1.59 -0.77
N ASN A 41 10.74 1.09 -0.72
CA ASN A 41 11.52 0.76 -1.92
C ASN A 41 10.91 -0.40 -2.74
N LEU A 42 10.06 -1.24 -2.14
CA LEU A 42 9.39 -2.34 -2.85
C LEU A 42 8.17 -1.86 -3.64
N THR A 43 7.39 -0.94 -3.06
CA THR A 43 6.11 -0.51 -3.61
C THR A 43 6.17 0.86 -4.27
N GLY A 44 7.20 1.67 -3.98
CA GLY A 44 7.31 3.05 -4.39
C GLY A 44 6.31 3.99 -3.71
N MET A 45 5.58 3.52 -2.70
CA MET A 45 4.53 4.27 -2.00
C MET A 45 5.08 4.89 -0.70
N GLU A 46 4.48 6.01 -0.28
CA GLU A 46 4.77 6.60 1.03
C GLU A 46 3.98 5.87 2.12
N ASP A 47 4.73 5.30 3.07
CA ASP A 47 4.21 4.72 4.30
C ASP A 47 4.34 5.75 5.43
N VAL A 48 3.25 5.98 6.18
CA VAL A 48 3.21 6.90 7.33
C VAL A 48 2.95 6.14 8.63
N SER A 49 3.49 6.60 9.75
CA SER A 49 3.24 6.00 11.07
C SER A 49 1.76 6.05 11.48
N ASP A 50 1.30 5.03 12.21
CA ASP A 50 -0.06 4.95 12.76
C ASP A 50 -0.37 5.95 13.89
N ALA A 51 0.64 6.66 14.41
CA ALA A 51 0.53 7.53 15.58
C ALA A 51 -0.56 8.62 15.49
N GLU A 52 -0.82 9.17 14.30
CA GLU A 52 -1.88 10.17 14.08
C GLU A 52 -3.27 9.56 13.86
N TYR A 53 -3.35 8.25 13.65
CA TYR A 53 -4.56 7.53 13.26
C TYR A 53 -5.06 6.57 14.33
N ILE A 54 -4.24 6.30 15.35
CA ILE A 54 -4.64 5.53 16.54
C ILE A 54 -5.22 6.46 17.60
N ASP A 55 -6.54 6.46 17.71
CA ASP A 55 -7.20 7.02 18.89
C ASP A 55 -7.37 5.86 19.90
N THR A 56 -6.45 5.72 20.86
CA THR A 56 -6.39 4.56 21.76
C THR A 56 -7.50 4.51 22.82
N SER A 57 -8.66 5.12 22.57
CA SER A 57 -9.80 5.14 23.49
C SER A 57 -10.51 3.78 23.63
N LEU A 58 -10.15 2.77 22.82
CA LEU A 58 -10.66 1.40 22.90
C LEU A 58 -9.53 0.37 23.10
N PRO A 59 -9.77 -0.70 23.89
CA PRO A 59 -8.77 -1.74 24.10
C PRO A 59 -8.44 -2.47 22.79
N VAL A 60 -7.14 -2.71 22.57
CA VAL A 60 -6.60 -3.47 21.44
C VAL A 60 -7.38 -4.77 21.28
N ARG A 61 -8.14 -4.89 20.19
CA ARG A 61 -8.87 -6.11 19.87
C ARG A 61 -7.83 -7.16 19.46
N ASN A 62 -7.64 -8.20 20.28
CA ASN A 62 -6.76 -9.31 19.92
C ASN A 62 -7.31 -9.98 18.64
N LEU A 63 -6.67 -9.70 17.50
CA LEU A 63 -7.05 -10.21 16.19
C LEU A 63 -6.86 -11.72 16.09
N ASN A 64 -5.98 -12.33 16.90
CA ASN A 64 -5.82 -13.77 16.95
C ASN A 64 -7.13 -14.45 17.41
N ALA A 65 -7.82 -13.86 18.38
CA ALA A 65 -9.13 -14.32 18.84
C ALA A 65 -10.28 -14.05 17.85
N SER A 66 -10.04 -13.23 16.83
CA SER A 66 -10.99 -12.97 15.74
C SER A 66 -10.74 -13.89 14.54
N LEU A 67 -9.48 -14.25 14.27
CA LEU A 67 -9.07 -15.21 13.25
C LEU A 67 -9.49 -16.65 13.60
N ASP A 68 -9.36 -17.03 14.88
CA ASP A 68 -9.80 -18.33 15.37
C ASP A 68 -11.33 -18.53 15.18
N ARG A 69 -12.10 -17.44 15.34
CA ARG A 69 -13.55 -17.44 15.09
C ARG A 69 -13.95 -17.48 13.61
N SER A 70 -13.08 -17.05 12.69
CA SER A 70 -13.35 -17.13 11.24
C SER A 70 -12.99 -18.49 10.62
N HIS A 71 -12.15 -19.28 11.28
CA HIS A 71 -11.80 -20.64 10.83
C HIS A 71 -12.60 -21.74 11.55
N GLY A 72 -13.38 -21.38 12.57
CA GLY A 72 -14.24 -22.29 13.34
C GLY A 72 -15.71 -22.36 12.89
N GLN A 73 -16.04 -21.96 11.65
CA GLN A 73 -17.36 -22.18 11.04
C GLN A 73 -17.30 -23.29 10.00
#